data_AF-A0A7C4JZ81-F1
#
_entry.id   AF-A0A7C4JZ81-F1
#
_cell.length_a   1.000
_cell.length_b   1.000
_cell.length_c   1.000
_cell.angle_alpha   90.00
_cell.angle_beta   90.00
_cell.angle_gamma   90.00
#
_symmetry.space_group_name_H-M   'P 1'
#
loop_
_entity.id
_entity.type
_entity.pdbx_description
1 polymer ?
#
loop_
_entity_poly.entity_id
_entity_poly.type
_entity_poly.pdbx_seq_one_letter_code
_entity_poly.pdbx_strand_id
1 'polypeptide(L)' 'METLSNCPKLEKCPIYLKNVFFNPNAGETYRKIYCTAGKEKYTSCKRFLVSEKVGKPVPETVMPNCSLTVDEIISKYNL' A
#
# COMPACT_ATOMS: atom_id res chain seq x y z
N MET A 1 15.63 -20.40 2.02
CA MET A 1 14.50 -19.80 2.76
C MET A 1 14.19 -18.50 2.04
N GLU A 2 13.13 -18.47 1.23
CA GLU A 2 12.84 -17.31 0.36
C GLU A 2 12.55 -16.09 1.22
N THR A 3 13.48 -15.15 1.21
CA THR A 3 13.34 -13.83 1.83
C THR A 3 12.29 -13.07 1.03
N LEU A 4 11.05 -13.06 1.53
CA LEU A 4 10.03 -12.12 1.05
C LEU A 4 10.45 -10.70 1.45
N SER A 5 11.42 -10.14 0.74
CA SER A 5 11.89 -8.76 0.86
C SER A 5 10.87 -7.77 0.30
N ASN A 6 9.91 -8.26 -0.48
CA ASN A 6 8.93 -7.45 -1.19
C ASN A 6 7.53 -7.56 -0.55
N CYS A 7 6.74 -6.50 -0.71
CA CYS A 7 5.35 -6.47 -0.31
C CYS A 7 4.57 -7.56 -1.05
N PRO A 8 3.92 -8.50 -0.34
CA PRO A 8 3.22 -9.62 -0.97
C PRO A 8 1.94 -9.16 -1.70
N LYS A 9 1.48 -7.94 -1.45
CA LYS A 9 0.31 -7.34 -2.09
C LYS A 9 0.66 -6.44 -3.27
N LEU A 10 1.94 -6.30 -3.63
CA LEU A 10 2.39 -5.40 -4.70
C LEU A 10 1.66 -5.64 -6.03
N GLU A 11 1.65 -6.89 -6.50
CA GLU A 11 1.04 -7.26 -7.79
C GLU A 11 -0.47 -7.05 -7.82
N LYS A 12 -1.13 -7.10 -6.65
CA LYS A 12 -2.58 -6.91 -6.52
C LYS A 12 -2.96 -5.52 -6.01
N CYS A 13 -1.99 -4.60 -5.88
CA CYS A 13 -2.23 -3.32 -5.23
C CYS A 13 -2.95 -2.34 -6.18
N PRO A 14 -4.13 -1.81 -5.82
CA PRO A 14 -4.91 -0.96 -6.72
C PRO A 14 -4.19 0.30 -7.22
N ILE A 15 -3.27 0.88 -6.44
CA ILE A 15 -2.53 2.08 -6.86
C ILE A 15 -1.60 1.84 -8.06
N TYR A 16 -1.11 0.61 -8.23
CA TYR A 16 -0.27 0.25 -9.36
C TYR A 16 -1.10 -0.36 -10.49
N LEU A 17 -2.10 -1.20 -10.16
CA LEU A 17 -2.98 -1.79 -11.16
C LEU A 17 -3.78 -0.74 -11.94
N LYS A 18 -4.25 0.31 -11.26
CA LYS A 18 -5.05 1.38 -11.87
C LYS A 18 -4.22 2.58 -12.32
N ASN A 19 -2.89 2.51 -12.24
CA ASN A 19 -2.00 3.62 -12.60
C ASN A 19 -2.42 4.96 -11.96
N VAL A 20 -2.69 4.96 -10.64
CA VAL A 20 -3.15 6.16 -9.92
C VAL A 20 -2.14 7.30 -9.97
N PHE A 21 -0.86 6.95 -10.07
CA PHE A 21 0.20 7.94 -10.17
C PHE A 21 0.24 8.51 -11.59
N PHE A 22 -0.25 9.73 -11.77
CA PHE A 22 -0.09 10.48 -13.01
C PHE A 22 1.39 10.65 -13.42
N ASN A 23 2.28 10.76 -12.44
CA ASN A 23 3.72 10.78 -12.67
C ASN A 23 4.31 9.38 -12.42
N PRO A 24 4.86 8.70 -13.44
CA PRO A 24 5.42 7.35 -13.30
C PRO A 24 6.57 7.30 -12.29
N ASN A 25 7.36 8.37 -12.18
CA ASN A 25 8.47 8.47 -11.21
C ASN A 25 7.98 8.44 -9.76
N ALA A 26 6.82 9.04 -9.49
CA ALA A 26 6.22 9.02 -8.16
C ALA A 26 5.79 7.59 -7.79
N GLY A 27 5.12 6.89 -8.73
CA GLY A 27 4.73 5.50 -8.53
C GLY A 27 5.91 4.58 -8.26
N GLU A 28 7.00 4.73 -9.03
CA GLU A 28 8.22 3.96 -8.79
C GLU A 28 8.88 4.28 -7.44
N THR A 29 8.87 5.56 -7.04
CA THR A 29 9.41 6.00 -5.75
C THR A 29 8.64 5.37 -4.59
N TYR A 30 7.30 5.41 -4.61
CA TYR A 30 6.49 4.74 -3.59
C TYR A 30 6.70 3.22 -3.60
N ARG A 31 6.87 2.61 -4.77
CA ARG A 31 7.18 1.18 -4.89
C ARG A 31 8.51 0.84 -4.23
N LYS A 32 9.55 1.64 -4.47
CA LYS A 32 10.87 1.47 -3.87
C LYS A 32 10.83 1.64 -2.35
N ILE A 33 10.17 2.70 -1.88
CA ILE A 33 10.12 3.04 -0.44
C ILE A 33 9.32 2.01 0.35
N TYR A 34 8.15 1.59 -0.14
CA TYR A 34 7.21 0.78 0.64
C TYR A 34 7.15 -0.67 0.21
N CYS A 35 7.38 -0.99 -1.07
CA CYS A 35 7.11 -2.32 -1.60
C CYS A 35 8.34 -3.19 -1.80
N THR A 36 9.54 -2.63 -2.01
CA THR A 36 10.75 -3.43 -2.27
C THR A 36 11.88 -3.19 -1.26
N ALA A 37 11.63 -2.38 -0.23
CA ALA A 37 12.62 -2.04 0.79
C ALA A 37 12.52 -2.90 2.07
N GLY A 38 11.98 -4.12 1.97
CA GLY A 38 11.90 -5.07 3.08
C GLY A 38 10.58 -5.03 3.85
N LYS A 39 10.47 -6.00 4.77
CA LYS A 39 9.28 -6.21 5.61
C LYS A 39 8.88 -4.98 6.39
N GLU A 40 9.83 -4.38 7.08
CA GLU A 40 9.61 -3.20 7.92
C GLU A 40 8.93 -2.06 7.16
N LYS A 41 9.28 -1.89 5.88
CA LYS A 41 8.75 -0.83 5.04
C LYS A 41 7.33 -1.12 4.56
N TYR A 42 7.04 -2.32 4.06
CA TYR A 42 5.65 -2.61 3.67
C TYR A 42 4.73 -2.70 4.88
N THR A 43 5.21 -3.10 6.06
CA THR A 43 4.44 -3.04 7.31
C THR A 43 4.22 -1.62 7.81
N SER A 44 4.95 -0.62 7.30
CA SER A 44 4.68 0.80 7.56
C SER A 44 3.69 1.43 6.57
N CYS A 45 3.38 0.74 5.47
CA CYS A 45 2.46 1.23 4.44
C CYS A 45 1.01 1.15 4.95
N LYS A 46 0.31 2.29 5.00
CA LYS A 46 -1.09 2.33 5.45
C LYS A 46 -2.01 1.46 4.61
N ARG A 47 -1.79 1.41 3.29
CA ARG A 47 -2.56 0.56 2.38
C ARG A 47 -2.38 -0.93 2.69
N PHE A 48 -1.15 -1.35 3.02
CA PHE A 48 -0.87 -2.73 3.35
C PHE A 48 -1.58 -3.12 4.65
N LEU A 49 -1.40 -2.31 5.70
CA LEU A 49 -2.00 -2.52 7.02
C LEU A 49 -3.53 -2.56 6.97
N VAL A 50 -4.16 -1.60 6.27
CA VAL A 50 -5.62 -1.60 6.10
C VAL A 50 -6.07 -2.85 5.37
N SER A 51 -5.44 -3.20 4.25
CA SER A 51 -5.80 -4.41 3.50
C SER A 51 -5.60 -5.69 4.31
N GLU A 52 -4.60 -5.75 5.17
CA GLU A 52 -4.35 -6.90 6.05
C GLU A 52 -5.44 -7.00 7.12
N LYS A 53 -5.84 -5.87 7.71
CA LYS A 53 -6.88 -5.81 8.74
C LYS A 53 -8.29 -6.13 8.20
N VAL A 54 -8.66 -5.61 7.04
CA VAL A 54 -10.03 -5.80 6.48
C VAL A 54 -10.14 -6.94 5.47
N GLY A 55 -9.03 -7.52 5.02
CA GLY A 55 -9.01 -8.55 3.98
C GLY A 55 -9.48 -8.09 2.59
N LYS A 56 -9.74 -6.79 2.41
CA LYS A 56 -10.24 -6.17 1.17
C LYS A 56 -9.20 -5.27 0.51
N PRO A 57 -9.33 -4.98 -0.80
CA PRO A 57 -8.50 -3.98 -1.47
C PRO A 57 -8.77 -2.57 -0.93
N VAL A 58 -7.70 -1.80 -0.71
CA VAL A 58 -7.79 -0.42 -0.24
C VAL A 58 -8.07 0.53 -1.42
N PRO A 59 -9.00 1.49 -1.28
CA PRO A 59 -9.32 2.48 -2.29
C PRO A 59 -8.08 3.17 -2.84
N GLU A 60 -8.09 3.45 -4.13
CA GLU A 60 -6.94 3.97 -4.88
C GLU A 60 -6.52 5.38 -4.42
N THR A 61 -7.44 6.13 -3.82
CA THR A 61 -7.24 7.46 -3.22
C THR A 61 -6.38 7.45 -1.96
N VAL A 62 -6.23 6.32 -1.28
CA VAL A 62 -5.44 6.22 -0.04
C VAL A 62 -3.98 6.02 -0.38
N MET A 63 -3.11 6.99 -0.14
CA MET A 63 -1.68 6.82 -0.42
C MET A 63 -0.95 5.96 0.64
N PRO A 64 0.18 5.32 0.31
CA PRO A 64 0.98 4.53 1.25
C PRO A 64 1.38 5.28 2.54
N ASN A 65 1.63 6.59 2.41
CA ASN A 65 2.05 7.53 3.44
C ASN A 65 0.89 8.36 4.04
N CYS A 66 -0.36 7.91 3.89
CA CYS A 66 -1.52 8.63 4.41
C CYS A 66 -1.35 8.97 5.90
N SER A 67 -1.67 10.22 6.28
CA SER A 67 -1.60 10.68 7.68
C SER A 67 -2.65 10.02 8.58
N LEU A 68 -3.74 9.52 8.00
CA LEU A 68 -4.80 8.84 8.74
C LEU A 68 -4.31 7.52 9.35
N THR A 69 -4.89 7.18 10.49
CA THR A 69 -4.73 5.86 11.10
C THR A 69 -5.46 4.78 10.29
N VAL A 70 -5.14 3.51 10.56
CA VAL A 70 -5.77 2.37 9.88
C VAL A 70 -7.29 2.38 10.12
N ASP A 71 -7.72 2.59 11.36
CA ASP A 71 -9.13 2.63 11.74
C ASP A 71 -9.88 3.83 11.14
N GLU A 72 -9.25 5.01 11.05
CA GLU A 72 -9.84 6.16 10.35
C GLU A 72 -10.04 5.89 8.86
N ILE A 73 -9.10 5.21 8.20
CA ILE A 73 -9.24 4.83 6.79
C ILE A 73 -10.39 3.84 6.64
N ILE A 74 -10.46 2.84 7.50
CA ILE A 74 -11.53 1.83 7.48
C ILE A 74 -12.90 2.51 7.66
N SER A 75 -13.03 3.39 8.66
CA SER A 75 -14.27 4.11 8.93
C SER A 75 -14.65 5.05 7.79
N LYS A 76 -13.70 5.85 7.28
CA LYS A 76 -13.94 6.83 6.22
C LYS A 76 -14.39 6.21 4.90
N TYR A 77 -13.88 5.02 4.58
CA TYR A 77 -14.17 4.31 3.33
C TYR A 77 -15.11 3.12 3.50
N ASN A 78 -15.65 2.92 4.71
CA ASN A 78 -16.56 1.84 5.08
C ASN A 78 -16.07 0.45 4.64
N LEU A 79 -14.81 0.13 4.98
CA LEU A 79 -14.10 -1.10 4.56
C LEU A 79 -14.37 -2.30 5.48
#